data_AF-A0A917VN95-F1
#
_entry.id   AF-A0A917VN95-F1
#
_cell.length_a   1.000
_cell.length_b   1.000
_cell.length_c   1.000
_cell.angle_alpha   90.00
_cell.angle_beta   90.00
_cell.angle_gamma   90.00
#
_symmetry.space_group_name_H-M   'P 1'
#
loop_
_entity.id
_entity.type
_entity.pdbx_description
1 polymer ?
#
loop_
_entity_poly.entity_id
_entity_poly.type
_entity_poly.pdbx_seq_one_letter_code
_entity_poly.pdbx_strand_id
1 'polypeptide(L)'
;MYWDAGTARLLPRLLRGRTRGPVFVTHRRPGPGKYLTDRDLCPDTGLARLSYDQARNLLDAATALDGPGTGWDLHELRHSGLTHLGESGASLLELMAKSRHRRPENLRRYFKPSPQAMRELTALLGPDADRRR
;
A
#
# COMPACT_ATOMS: atom_id res chain seq x y z
N MET A 1 3.96 -7.32 9.90
CA MET A 1 2.53 -7.40 9.56
C MET A 1 2.43 -7.41 8.04
N TYR A 2 1.79 -8.42 7.45
CA TYR A 2 1.74 -8.63 5.99
C TYR A 2 0.33 -8.34 5.49
N TRP A 3 0.21 -7.50 4.47
CA TRP A 3 -1.07 -7.16 3.85
C TRP A 3 -1.17 -7.88 2.50
N ASP A 4 -2.03 -8.89 2.42
CA ASP A 4 -2.27 -9.67 1.21
C ASP A 4 -3.79 -9.78 0.94
N ALA A 5 -4.23 -10.68 0.06
CA ALA A 5 -5.62 -10.97 -0.28
C ALA A 5 -6.55 -11.13 0.95
N GLY A 6 -6.01 -11.54 2.11
CA GLY A 6 -6.74 -11.53 3.38
C GLY A 6 -7.32 -10.16 3.76
N THR A 7 -6.63 -9.07 3.45
CA THR A 7 -7.10 -7.70 3.66
C THR A 7 -8.30 -7.38 2.78
N ALA A 8 -8.28 -7.82 1.52
CA ALA A 8 -9.36 -7.57 0.57
C ALA A 8 -10.69 -8.18 1.07
N ARG A 9 -10.63 -9.27 1.85
CA ARG A 9 -11.81 -9.89 2.48
C ARG A 9 -12.47 -9.01 3.55
N LEU A 10 -11.78 -8.01 4.08
CA LEU A 10 -12.35 -7.03 5.03
C LEU A 10 -13.11 -5.90 4.32
N LEU A 11 -12.88 -5.69 3.01
CA LEU A 11 -13.48 -4.59 2.27
C LEU A 11 -15.01 -4.60 2.30
N PRO A 12 -15.73 -5.73 2.10
CA PRO A 12 -17.19 -5.74 2.18
C PRO A 12 -17.72 -5.28 3.55
N ARG A 13 -17.02 -5.66 4.64
CA ARG A 13 -17.37 -5.26 6.01
C ARG A 13 -17.17 -3.76 6.24
N LEU A 14 -16.12 -3.18 5.65
CA LEU A 14 -15.85 -1.74 5.69
C LEU A 14 -16.86 -0.94 4.86
N LEU A 15 -17.23 -1.45 3.69
CA LEU A 15 -18.16 -0.77 2.79
C LEU A 15 -19.60 -0.81 3.29
N ARG A 16 -20.02 -1.89 3.98
CA ARG A 16 -21.40 -2.07 4.50
C ARG A 16 -22.46 -1.88 3.41
N GLY A 17 -22.24 -2.50 2.25
CA GLY A 17 -23.15 -2.41 1.10
C GLY A 17 -23.00 -1.15 0.23
N ARG A 18 -22.16 -0.18 0.63
CA ARG A 18 -21.85 0.97 -0.23
C ARG A 18 -21.11 0.52 -1.49
N THR A 19 -21.59 0.98 -2.64
CA THR A 19 -20.99 0.71 -3.95
C THR A 19 -20.26 1.92 -4.54
N ARG A 20 -20.39 3.09 -3.90
CA ARG A 20 -19.80 4.36 -4.36
C ARG A 20 -19.36 5.26 -3.21
N GLY A 21 -18.54 6.26 -3.55
CA GLY A 21 -17.96 7.21 -2.61
C GLY A 21 -16.66 6.73 -1.97
N PRO A 22 -16.12 7.47 -0.99
CA PRO A 22 -14.84 7.17 -0.37
C PRO A 22 -14.85 5.84 0.40
N VAL A 23 -13.79 5.04 0.28
CA VAL A 23 -13.67 3.75 1.00
C VAL A 23 -13.66 3.96 2.51
N PHE A 24 -12.77 4.82 2.99
CA PHE A 24 -12.65 5.19 4.40
C PHE A 24 -13.38 6.50 4.68
N VAL A 25 -14.36 6.44 5.58
CA VAL A 25 -15.19 7.58 5.95
C VAL A 25 -15.14 7.87 7.45
N THR A 26 -15.48 9.09 7.83
CA THR A 26 -15.65 9.51 9.22
C THR A 26 -16.80 8.78 9.88
N HIS A 27 -16.81 8.74 11.22
CA HIS A 27 -17.90 8.15 11.99
C HIS A 27 -19.07 9.14 12.23
N ARG A 28 -18.86 10.43 11.98
CA ARG A 28 -19.84 11.52 12.09
C ARG A 28 -19.85 12.33 10.80
N ARG A 29 -20.99 12.95 10.49
CA ARG A 29 -21.11 13.90 9.38
C ARG A 29 -20.28 15.16 9.66
N PRO A 30 -19.81 15.87 8.62
CA PRO A 30 -19.19 17.18 8.78
C PRO A 30 -20.07 18.12 9.61
N GLY A 31 -19.45 18.94 10.44
CA GLY A 31 -20.16 19.97 11.21
C GLY A 31 -20.72 21.08 10.30
N PRO A 32 -21.69 21.86 10.79
CA PRO A 32 -22.24 23.01 10.07
C PRO A 32 -21.13 23.96 9.59
N GLY A 33 -21.20 24.41 8.34
CA GLY A 33 -20.22 25.32 7.74
C GLY A 33 -18.94 24.65 7.19
N LYS A 34 -18.76 23.34 7.39
CA LYS A 34 -17.64 22.61 6.75
C LYS A 34 -18.03 22.16 5.34
N TYR A 35 -17.61 22.93 4.34
CA TYR A 35 -17.80 22.60 2.93
C TYR A 35 -16.71 21.63 2.47
N LEU A 36 -17.13 20.48 1.94
CA LEU A 36 -16.26 19.48 1.32
C LEU A 36 -16.70 19.30 -0.13
N THR A 37 -15.75 18.95 -1.01
CA THR A 37 -16.09 18.60 -2.38
C THR A 37 -16.93 17.32 -2.41
N ASP A 38 -17.80 17.17 -3.40
CA ASP A 38 -18.65 15.98 -3.56
C ASP A 38 -17.83 14.68 -3.62
N ARG A 39 -16.61 14.75 -4.17
CA ARG A 39 -15.68 13.61 -4.22
C ARG A 39 -15.28 13.10 -2.83
N ASP A 40 -15.29 13.98 -1.83
CA ASP A 40 -14.89 13.68 -0.47
C ASP A 40 -16.08 13.37 0.44
N LEU A 41 -17.30 13.30 -0.11
CA LEU A 41 -18.50 12.90 0.59
C LEU A 41 -19.00 11.56 0.05
N CYS A 42 -19.47 10.70 0.94
CA CYS A 42 -20.20 9.51 0.52
C CYS A 42 -21.64 9.92 0.20
N PRO A 43 -22.11 9.71 -1.05
CA PRO A 43 -23.44 10.17 -1.47
C PRO A 43 -24.58 9.45 -0.73
N ASP A 44 -24.34 8.23 -0.26
CA ASP A 44 -25.39 7.42 0.37
C ASP A 44 -25.50 7.66 1.89
N THR A 45 -24.43 8.15 2.54
CA THR A 45 -24.38 8.31 4.00
C THR A 45 -24.19 9.76 4.48
N GLY A 46 -23.65 10.63 3.60
CA GLY A 46 -23.22 11.99 3.93
C GLY A 46 -21.95 12.04 4.80
N LEU A 47 -21.27 10.91 5.01
CA LEU A 47 -20.02 10.86 5.76
C LEU A 47 -18.86 11.33 4.87
N ALA A 48 -17.91 12.02 5.50
CA ALA A 48 -16.75 12.54 4.79
C ALA A 48 -15.66 11.48 4.67
N ARG A 49 -14.84 11.58 3.62
CA ARG A 49 -13.57 10.88 3.50
C ARG A 49 -12.68 11.23 4.70
N LEU A 50 -12.03 10.23 5.28
CA LEU A 50 -11.01 10.49 6.29
C LEU A 50 -9.89 11.37 5.71
N SER A 51 -9.48 12.39 6.47
CA SER A 51 -8.23 13.10 6.14
C SER A 51 -7.03 12.17 6.35
N TYR A 52 -5.89 12.54 5.77
CA TYR A 52 -4.64 11.82 6.00
C TYR A 52 -4.30 11.73 7.50
N ASP A 53 -4.41 12.85 8.22
CA ASP A 53 -4.12 12.89 9.66
C ASP A 53 -5.08 12.04 10.48
N GLN A 54 -6.37 12.03 10.13
CA GLN A 54 -7.33 11.15 10.80
C GLN A 54 -7.01 9.67 10.55
N ALA A 55 -6.66 9.32 9.31
CA ALA A 55 -6.25 7.96 8.98
C ALA A 55 -4.96 7.55 9.70
N ARG A 56 -3.98 8.45 9.78
CA ARG A 56 -2.74 8.25 10.56
C ARG A 56 -3.06 8.02 12.03
N ASN A 57 -3.87 8.87 12.65
CA ASN A 57 -4.20 8.76 14.07
C ASN A 57 -4.97 7.46 14.37
N LEU A 58 -5.85 7.02 13.47
CA LEU A 58 -6.54 5.74 13.62
C LEU A 58 -5.59 4.54 13.51
N LEU A 59 -4.64 4.58 12.57
CA LEU A 59 -3.66 3.52 12.41
C LEU A 59 -2.74 3.44 13.63
N ASP A 60 -2.19 4.57 14.05
CA ASP A 60 -1.34 4.71 15.23
C ASP A 60 -2.05 4.12 16.46
N ALA A 61 -3.28 4.57 16.74
CA ALA A 61 -4.06 4.07 17.88
C ALA A 61 -4.37 2.56 17.79
N ALA A 62 -4.59 2.02 16.58
CA ALA A 62 -4.91 0.61 16.37
C ALA A 62 -3.68 -0.32 16.43
N THR A 63 -2.47 0.23 16.34
CA THR A 63 -1.22 -0.55 16.24
C THR A 63 -0.22 -0.24 17.35
N ALA A 64 -0.50 0.75 18.19
CA ALA A 64 0.26 1.02 19.40
C ALA A 64 0.21 -0.18 20.37
N LEU A 65 1.36 -0.52 20.95
CA LEU A 65 1.50 -1.66 21.86
C LEU A 65 1.43 -1.25 23.34
N ASP A 66 1.92 -0.06 23.69
CA ASP A 66 2.09 0.38 25.08
C ASP A 66 1.38 1.72 25.38
N GLY A 67 0.06 1.75 25.21
CA GLY A 67 -0.76 2.94 25.49
C GLY A 67 -0.99 3.85 24.27
N PRO A 68 -1.44 5.10 24.48
CA PRO A 68 -1.83 5.96 23.36
C PRO A 68 -0.62 6.46 22.55
N GLY A 69 -0.45 5.89 21.35
CA GLY A 69 0.42 6.35 20.26
C GLY A 69 1.87 5.82 20.29
N THR A 70 2.56 5.88 19.15
CA THR A 70 3.76 5.07 18.76
C THR A 70 3.44 3.71 18.15
N GLY A 71 2.23 3.60 17.60
CA GLY A 71 1.91 2.64 16.57
C GLY A 71 2.50 3.03 15.21
N TRP A 72 2.08 2.32 14.18
CA TRP A 72 2.56 2.47 12.82
C TRP A 72 1.98 3.71 12.13
N ASP A 73 2.74 4.27 11.19
CA ASP A 73 2.26 5.31 10.28
C ASP A 73 1.96 4.79 8.86
N LEU A 74 1.28 5.62 8.07
CA LEU A 74 0.89 5.27 6.69
C LEU A 74 2.10 5.18 5.74
N HIS A 75 3.22 5.82 6.07
CA HIS A 75 4.46 5.77 5.30
C HIS A 75 5.19 4.44 5.52
N GLU A 76 5.20 3.92 6.74
CA GLU A 76 5.73 2.61 7.09
C GLU A 76 4.99 1.48 6.39
N LEU A 77 3.65 1.58 6.27
CA LEU A 77 2.86 0.64 5.47
C LEU A 77 3.31 0.63 4.00
N ARG A 78 3.58 1.80 3.43
CA ARG A 78 4.08 1.91 2.06
C ARG A 78 5.47 1.30 1.91
N HIS A 79 6.35 1.50 2.89
CA HIS A 79 7.67 0.87 2.91
C HIS A 79 7.60 -0.65 3.00
N SER A 80 6.78 -1.19 3.90
CA SER A 80 6.55 -2.63 4.03
C SER A 80 6.07 -3.24 2.71
N GLY A 81 5.10 -2.60 2.05
CA GLY A 81 4.61 -3.07 0.75
C GLY A 81 5.68 -3.13 -0.34
N LEU A 82 6.57 -2.13 -0.41
CA LEU A 82 7.67 -2.13 -1.38
C LEU A 82 8.76 -3.14 -1.04
N THR A 83 9.08 -3.31 0.24
CA THR A 83 10.00 -4.35 0.71
C THR A 83 9.51 -5.74 0.31
N HIS A 84 8.22 -6.04 0.52
CA HIS A 84 7.67 -7.35 0.16
C HIS A 84 7.62 -7.61 -1.34
N LEU A 85 7.30 -6.59 -2.14
CA LEU A 85 7.38 -6.73 -3.59
C LEU A 85 8.81 -7.02 -4.03
N GLY A 86 9.78 -6.31 -3.45
CA GLY A 86 11.19 -6.55 -3.67
C GLY A 86 11.64 -7.97 -3.30
N GLU A 87 11.23 -8.45 -2.12
CA GLU A 87 11.51 -9.82 -1.65
C GLU A 87 10.83 -10.90 -2.49
N SER A 88 9.69 -10.58 -3.10
CA SER A 88 8.99 -11.44 -4.06
C SER A 88 9.64 -11.43 -5.46
N GLY A 89 10.74 -10.70 -5.63
CA GLY A 89 11.49 -10.63 -6.89
C GLY A 89 11.01 -9.55 -7.87
N ALA A 90 10.17 -8.59 -7.45
CA ALA A 90 9.75 -7.50 -8.32
C ALA A 90 10.97 -6.70 -8.82
N SER A 91 10.97 -6.42 -10.11
CA SER A 91 11.98 -5.59 -10.75
C SER A 91 11.91 -4.14 -10.27
N LEU A 92 13.01 -3.41 -10.47
CA LEU A 92 13.06 -1.98 -10.16
C LEU A 92 11.98 -1.17 -10.90
N LEU A 93 11.65 -1.53 -12.15
CA LEU A 93 10.62 -0.85 -12.95
C LEU A 93 9.21 -1.11 -12.41
N GLU A 94 8.91 -2.33 -11.97
CA GLU A 94 7.63 -2.67 -11.34
C GLU A 94 7.46 -1.94 -10.00
N LEU A 95 8.53 -1.88 -9.20
CA LEU A 95 8.56 -1.08 -7.98
C LEU A 95 8.34 0.40 -8.28
N MET A 96 8.94 0.95 -9.33
CA MET A 96 8.71 2.33 -9.78
C MET A 96 7.26 2.54 -10.20
N ALA A 97 6.69 1.68 -11.03
CA ALA A 97 5.31 1.78 -11.49
C ALA A 97 4.32 1.73 -10.32
N LYS A 98 4.49 0.77 -9.40
CA LYS A 98 3.63 0.60 -8.22
C LYS A 98 3.71 1.80 -7.28
N SER A 99 4.92 2.32 -7.06
CA SER A 99 5.16 3.39 -6.09
C SER A 99 5.01 4.79 -6.69
N ARG A 100 5.08 4.96 -8.01
CA ARG A 100 5.19 6.26 -8.69
C ARG A 100 6.46 7.06 -8.34
N HIS A 101 7.54 6.39 -7.95
CA HIS A 101 8.84 7.06 -7.87
C HIS A 101 9.40 7.32 -9.27
N ARG A 102 9.86 8.55 -9.52
CA ARG A 102 10.49 8.93 -10.79
C ARG A 102 11.97 8.58 -10.86
N ARG A 103 12.62 8.50 -9.70
CA ARG A 103 14.06 8.29 -9.54
C ARG A 103 14.32 6.88 -9.02
N PRO A 104 15.03 6.01 -9.77
CA PRO A 104 15.29 4.64 -9.36
C PRO A 104 16.14 4.55 -8.10
N GLU A 105 16.96 5.57 -7.81
CA GLU A 105 17.83 5.63 -6.65
C GLU A 105 17.05 5.50 -5.33
N ASN A 106 15.83 6.07 -5.28
CA ASN A 106 14.96 6.05 -4.11
C ASN A 106 14.37 4.66 -3.81
N LEU A 107 14.50 3.71 -4.73
CA LEU A 107 13.94 2.35 -4.62
C LEU A 107 15.01 1.27 -4.47
N ARG A 108 16.30 1.60 -4.59
CA ARG A 108 17.40 0.64 -4.50
C ARG A 108 17.34 -0.21 -3.23
N ARG A 109 16.89 0.37 -2.10
CA ARG A 109 16.73 -0.35 -0.83
C ARG A 109 15.69 -1.48 -0.84
N TYR A 110 14.72 -1.45 -1.76
CA TYR A 110 13.71 -2.51 -1.89
C TYR A 110 14.09 -3.53 -2.94
N PHE A 111 14.94 -3.18 -3.90
CA PHE A 111 15.33 -4.10 -4.95
C PHE A 111 16.26 -5.18 -4.38
N LYS A 112 15.72 -6.39 -4.20
CA LYS A 112 16.43 -7.55 -3.66
C LYS A 112 16.28 -8.72 -4.64
N PRO A 113 17.15 -8.82 -5.67
CA PRO A 113 17.08 -9.93 -6.61
C PRO A 113 17.23 -11.27 -5.89
N SER A 114 16.35 -12.22 -6.18
CA SER A 114 16.38 -13.52 -5.52
C SER A 114 17.62 -14.31 -5.96
N PRO A 115 18.18 -15.20 -5.11
CA PRO A 115 19.27 -16.08 -5.52
C PRO A 115 18.96 -16.91 -6.76
N GLN A 116 17.69 -17.30 -6.94
CA GLN A 116 17.23 -18.00 -8.13
C GLN A 116 17.29 -17.10 -9.37
N ALA A 117 16.78 -15.87 -9.30
CA ALA A 117 16.85 -14.92 -10.42
C ALA A 117 18.30 -14.62 -10.80
N MET A 118 19.21 -14.52 -9.82
CA MET A 118 20.64 -14.37 -10.09
C MET A 118 21.23 -15.61 -10.78
N ARG A 119 20.85 -16.83 -10.36
CA ARG A 119 21.28 -18.07 -11.02
C ARG A 119 20.79 -18.16 -12.46
N GLU A 120 19.52 -17.84 -12.71
CA GLU A 120 18.92 -17.82 -14.05
C GLU A 120 19.62 -16.80 -14.95
N LEU A 121 19.91 -15.60 -14.43
CA LEU A 121 20.67 -14.58 -15.14
C LEU A 121 22.10 -15.03 -15.46
N THR A 122 22.80 -15.64 -14.50
CA THR A 122 24.15 -16.18 -14.71
C THR A 122 24.15 -17.34 -15.71
N ALA A 123 23.12 -18.19 -15.72
CA ALA A 123 22.99 -19.31 -16.65
C ALA A 123 22.94 -18.87 -18.12
N LEU A 124 22.48 -17.65 -18.42
CA LEU A 124 22.52 -17.06 -19.77
C LEU A 124 23.95 -16.87 -20.31
N LEU A 125 24.94 -16.78 -19.43
CA LEU A 125 26.36 -16.66 -19.79
C LEU A 125 27.08 -18.02 -19.82
N GLY A 126 26.37 -19.12 -19.52
CA GLY A 126 26.93 -20.46 -19.45
C GLY A 126 27.23 -21.06 -20.82
N PRO A 127 28.14 -22.06 -20.90
CA PRO A 127 28.57 -22.67 -22.16
C PRO A 127 27.46 -23.36 -22.96
N ASP A 128 26.31 -23.63 -22.34
CA ASP A 128 25.13 -24.22 -23.01
C ASP A 128 24.18 -23.18 -23.63
N ALA A 129 24.46 -21.88 -23.48
CA ALA A 129 23.60 -20.81 -24.02
C ALA A 129 23.52 -20.85 -25.56
N ASP A 130 24.63 -21.22 -26.23
CA ASP A 130 24.69 -21.35 -27.69
C ASP A 130 23.98 -22.59 -28.25
N ARG A 131 23.65 -23.58 -27.40
CA ARG A 131 23.00 -24.84 -27.84
C ARG A 131 21.48 -24.74 -28.00
N ARG A 132 20.85 -23.63 -27.61
CA ARG A 132 19.38 -23.43 -27.67
C ARG A 132 18.90 -22.51 -28.80
N ARG A 133 19.79 -22.14 -29.74
CA ARG A 133 19.42 -21.37 -30.94
C ARG A 133 19.06 -22.27 -32.12
#